data_AF-A0A8J2LPN4-F1
#
_entry.id   AF-A0A8J2LPN4-F1
#
_cell.length_a   1.000
_cell.length_b   1.000
_cell.length_c   1.000
_cell.angle_alpha   90.00
_cell.angle_beta   90.00
_cell.angle_gamma   90.00
#
_symmetry.space_group_name_H-M   'P 1'
#
loop_
_entity.id
_entity.type
_entity.pdbx_description
1 polymer ?
#
loop_
_entity_poly.entity_id
_entity_poly.type
_entity_poly.pdbx_seq_one_letter_code
_entity_poly.pdbx_strand_id
1 'polypeptide(L)'
;MLKQSKIVATIPSRWNGALGTLHSFGLSENHVIFIEQPMVVSVSKLFAALVKKTSVRDWLEWKGEDKNRFVILTKEGKVNKTEFISKDSFYFMHTINSFEEEGQIVLDIITYATASVLDMWWMENLRENVIKPSDFP
;
A
#
# COMPACT_ATOMS: atom_id res chain seq x y z
N MET A 1 -2.99 3.99 -24.02
CA MET A 1 -1.62 4.08 -23.47
C MET A 1 -1.17 5.53 -23.52
N LEU A 2 -0.53 6.01 -22.45
CA LEU A 2 0.12 7.33 -22.45
C LEU A 2 1.25 7.33 -23.49
N LYS A 3 1.22 8.24 -24.46
CA LYS A 3 2.14 8.24 -25.61
C LYS A 3 3.57 8.69 -25.25
N GLN A 4 3.78 9.24 -24.06
CA GLN A 4 5.05 9.83 -23.59
C GLN A 4 5.34 9.48 -22.12
N SER A 5 5.18 8.20 -21.74
CA SER A 5 5.56 7.75 -20.39
C SER A 5 7.04 7.37 -20.32
N LYS A 6 7.71 7.73 -19.22
CA LYS A 6 9.07 7.29 -18.88
C LYS A 6 9.07 6.63 -17.51
N ILE A 7 9.86 5.57 -17.35
CA ILE A 7 10.15 4.98 -16.04
C ILE A 7 11.08 5.93 -15.28
N VAL A 8 10.62 6.41 -14.13
CA VAL A 8 11.39 7.32 -13.25
C VAL A 8 12.26 6.51 -12.28
N ALA A 9 11.71 5.44 -11.70
CA ALA A 9 12.44 4.56 -10.79
C ALA A 9 11.87 3.13 -10.82
N THR A 10 12.67 2.18 -10.37
CA THR A 10 12.27 0.79 -10.11
C THR A 10 12.59 0.48 -8.65
N ILE A 11 11.56 0.12 -7.88
CA ILE A 11 11.70 -0.26 -6.47
C ILE A 11 11.50 -1.78 -6.39
N PRO A 12 12.51 -2.56 -5.95
CA PRO A 12 12.32 -3.98 -5.76
C PRO A 12 11.39 -4.24 -4.57
N SER A 13 10.59 -5.30 -4.67
CA SER A 13 9.84 -5.80 -3.51
C SER A 13 10.81 -6.27 -2.44
N ARG A 14 10.52 -5.97 -1.17
CA ARG A 14 11.30 -6.52 -0.06
C ARG A 14 11.07 -8.02 0.15
N TRP A 15 10.03 -8.59 -0.45
CA TRP A 15 9.71 -10.01 -0.34
C TRP A 15 10.09 -10.78 -1.61
N ASN A 16 10.76 -11.91 -1.41
CA ASN A 16 10.92 -12.91 -2.47
C ASN A 16 9.58 -13.62 -2.72
N GLY A 17 9.08 -13.55 -3.95
CA GLY A 17 7.83 -14.23 -4.33
C GLY A 17 6.54 -13.54 -3.86
N ALA A 18 6.60 -12.28 -3.43
CA ALA A 18 5.41 -11.48 -3.15
C ALA A 18 5.63 -10.02 -3.55
N LEU A 19 4.54 -9.31 -3.83
CA LEU A 19 4.53 -7.90 -4.21
C LEU A 19 3.59 -7.11 -3.29
N GLY A 20 4.07 -6.03 -2.67
CA GLY A 20 3.22 -5.15 -1.86
C GLY A 20 2.12 -4.50 -2.70
N THR A 21 0.89 -4.46 -2.17
CA THR A 21 -0.22 -3.76 -2.83
C THR A 21 -0.04 -2.25 -2.72
N LEU A 22 -0.15 -1.56 -3.85
CA LEU A 22 -0.11 -0.10 -3.91
C LEU A 22 -1.42 0.42 -4.50
N HIS A 23 -2.19 1.15 -3.68
CA HIS A 23 -3.41 1.84 -4.14
C HIS A 23 -3.18 3.33 -4.37
N SER A 24 -2.40 3.97 -3.49
CA SER A 24 -2.00 5.37 -3.62
C SER A 24 -0.58 5.58 -3.07
N PHE A 25 -0.01 6.75 -3.35
CA PHE A 25 1.31 7.16 -2.90
C PHE A 25 1.32 8.65 -2.57
N GLY A 26 2.33 9.11 -1.83
CA GLY A 26 2.51 10.53 -1.51
C GLY A 26 3.29 11.25 -2.60
N LEU A 27 2.93 12.50 -2.90
CA LEU A 27 3.66 13.36 -3.81
C LEU A 27 3.76 14.76 -3.20
N SER A 28 4.96 15.16 -2.79
CA SER A 28 5.26 16.50 -2.29
C SER A 28 5.84 17.39 -3.40
N GLU A 29 6.38 18.56 -3.04
CA GLU A 29 7.03 19.46 -3.98
C GLU A 29 8.22 18.81 -4.68
N ASN A 30 9.08 18.09 -3.95
CA ASN A 30 10.32 17.52 -4.48
C ASN A 30 10.38 15.99 -4.44
N HIS A 31 9.46 15.33 -3.71
CA HIS A 31 9.56 13.90 -3.43
C HIS A 31 8.31 13.12 -3.83
N VAL A 32 8.54 11.85 -4.18
CA VAL A 32 7.53 10.80 -4.24
C VAL A 32 7.76 9.90 -3.03
N ILE A 33 6.69 9.56 -2.32
CA ILE A 33 6.71 8.71 -1.13
C ILE A 33 5.90 7.46 -1.41
N PHE A 34 6.58 6.34 -1.59
CA PHE A 34 5.98 5.03 -1.74
C PHE A 34 5.87 4.35 -0.38
N ILE A 35 4.72 3.77 -0.07
CA ILE A 35 4.47 3.06 1.18
C ILE A 35 4.31 1.58 0.85
N GLU A 36 5.36 0.79 1.10
CA GLU A 36 5.33 -0.66 0.98
C GLU A 36 4.63 -1.24 2.23
N GLN A 37 3.31 -1.35 2.17
CA GLN A 37 2.47 -1.89 3.25
C GLN A 37 2.48 -3.44 3.28
N PRO A 38 2.24 -4.07 4.44
CA PRO A 38 2.26 -5.53 4.61
C PRO A 38 1.00 -6.26 4.09
N MET A 39 0.32 -5.68 3.10
CA MET A 39 -0.68 -6.38 2.28
C MET A 39 -0.01 -6.74 0.96
N VAL A 40 0.12 -8.03 0.66
CA VAL A 40 0.91 -8.50 -0.48
C VAL A 40 0.12 -9.42 -1.41
N VAL A 41 0.43 -9.35 -2.69
CA VAL A 41 0.05 -10.38 -3.66
C VAL A 41 1.07 -11.51 -3.58
N SER A 42 0.61 -12.72 -3.27
CA SER A 42 1.44 -13.92 -3.24
C SER A 42 1.57 -14.50 -4.65
N VAL A 43 2.81 -14.58 -5.16
CA VAL A 43 3.06 -15.04 -6.55
C VAL A 43 2.65 -16.51 -6.73
N SER A 44 2.84 -17.35 -5.70
CA SER A 44 2.43 -18.76 -5.76
C SER A 44 0.90 -18.91 -5.80
N LYS A 45 0.16 -18.13 -5.00
CA LYS A 45 -1.30 -18.09 -5.04
C LYS A 45 -1.82 -17.49 -6.35
N LEU A 46 -1.13 -16.49 -6.90
CA LEU A 46 -1.39 -15.93 -8.22
C LEU A 46 -1.32 -17.00 -9.31
N PHE A 47 -0.27 -17.82 -9.32
CA PHE A 47 -0.20 -18.94 -10.27
C PHE A 47 -1.28 -20.00 -10.03
N ALA A 48 -1.58 -20.34 -8.78
CA ALA A 48 -2.64 -21.29 -8.46
C ALA A 48 -4.02 -20.80 -8.93
N ALA A 49 -4.27 -19.48 -8.88
CA ALA A 49 -5.52 -18.86 -9.31
C ALA A 49 -5.77 -19.01 -10.81
N LEU A 50 -4.72 -19.06 -11.64
CA LEU A 50 -4.84 -19.29 -13.09
C LEU A 50 -5.51 -20.64 -13.41
N VAL A 51 -5.36 -21.63 -12.50
CA VAL A 51 -5.99 -22.95 -12.63
C VAL A 51 -7.32 -23.00 -11.86
N LYS A 52 -7.33 -22.48 -10.62
CA LYS A 52 -8.47 -22.58 -9.70
C LYS A 52 -9.58 -21.55 -9.94
N LYS A 53 -9.35 -20.55 -10.80
CA LYS A 53 -10.28 -19.44 -11.09
C LYS A 53 -10.75 -18.71 -9.82
N THR A 54 -9.81 -18.44 -8.92
CA THR A 54 -10.07 -17.72 -7.66
C THR A 54 -10.04 -16.20 -7.86
N SER A 55 -10.57 -15.46 -6.89
CA SER A 55 -10.65 -14.00 -6.91
C SER A 55 -9.34 -13.33 -6.48
N VAL A 56 -9.25 -12.01 -6.67
CA VAL A 56 -8.13 -11.20 -6.17
C VAL A 56 -7.98 -11.30 -4.65
N ARG A 57 -9.08 -11.47 -3.91
CA ARG A 57 -9.03 -11.59 -2.46
C ARG A 57 -8.29 -12.85 -1.99
N ASP A 58 -8.33 -13.91 -2.80
CA ASP A 58 -7.78 -15.22 -2.46
C ASP A 58 -6.25 -15.29 -2.57
N TRP A 59 -5.65 -14.43 -3.39
CA TRP A 59 -4.19 -14.38 -3.57
C TRP A 59 -3.52 -13.23 -2.80
N LEU A 60 -4.29 -12.46 -2.02
CA LEU A 60 -3.80 -11.44 -1.11
C LEU A 60 -3.45 -12.05 0.25
N GLU A 61 -2.37 -11.57 0.84
CA GLU A 61 -1.88 -12.01 2.14
C GLU A 61 -1.52 -10.80 3.00
N TRP A 62 -1.97 -10.84 4.25
CA TRP A 62 -1.55 -9.89 5.27
C TRP A 62 -0.34 -10.46 6.02
N LYS A 63 0.78 -9.74 5.97
CA LYS A 63 2.03 -10.06 6.69
C LYS A 63 2.20 -9.12 7.87
N GLY A 64 1.26 -9.14 8.81
CA GLY A 64 1.17 -8.16 9.90
C GLY A 64 2.40 -8.09 10.80
N GLU A 65 3.23 -9.13 10.84
CA GLU A 65 4.55 -9.11 11.47
C GLU A 65 5.54 -8.12 10.80
N ASP A 66 5.35 -7.85 9.50
CA ASP A 66 6.11 -6.86 8.75
C ASP A 66 5.48 -5.47 8.94
N LYS A 67 6.32 -4.48 9.21
CA LYS A 67 5.90 -3.07 9.35
C LYS A 67 5.82 -2.38 8.00
N ASN A 68 5.11 -1.25 7.89
CA ASN A 68 5.09 -0.44 6.66
C ASN A 68 6.46 0.19 6.43
N ARG A 69 6.99 0.08 5.21
CA ARG A 69 8.26 0.65 4.78
C ARG A 69 8.02 1.81 3.84
N PHE A 70 8.60 2.97 4.13
CA PHE A 70 8.49 4.17 3.32
C PHE A 70 9.74 4.30 2.45
N VAL A 71 9.53 4.34 1.14
CA VAL A 71 10.58 4.55 0.14
C VAL A 71 10.40 5.94 -0.43
N ILE A 72 11.33 6.83 -0.10
CA ILE A 72 11.32 8.22 -0.54
C ILE A 72 12.26 8.34 -1.73
N LEU A 73 11.80 8.98 -2.79
CA LEU A 73 12.62 9.29 -3.95
C LEU A 73 12.34 10.70 -4.46
N THR A 74 13.34 11.32 -5.07
CA THR A 74 13.16 12.56 -5.82
C THR A 74 12.27 12.33 -7.05
N LYS A 75 11.67 13.40 -7.58
CA LYS A 75 10.89 13.34 -8.84
C LYS A 75 11.73 12.91 -10.05
N GLU A 76 13.05 13.03 -9.98
CA GLU A 76 14.01 12.56 -10.98
C GLU A 76 14.34 11.07 -10.85
N GLY A 77 13.87 10.40 -9.80
CA GLY A 77 14.03 8.96 -9.60
C GLY A 77 15.17 8.54 -8.68
N LYS A 78 15.88 9.49 -8.06
CA LYS A 78 16.91 9.18 -7.07
C LYS A 78 16.27 8.70 -5.76
N VAL A 79 16.43 7.42 -5.45
CA VAL A 79 15.93 6.78 -4.23
C VAL A 79 16.81 7.15 -3.03
N ASN A 80 16.17 7.54 -1.93
CA ASN A 80 16.84 7.74 -0.65
C ASN A 80 17.33 6.39 -0.10
N LYS A 81 18.58 6.33 0.37
CA LYS A 81 19.18 5.11 0.89
C LYS A 81 18.75 4.79 2.32
N THR A 82 18.23 5.78 3.04
CA THR A 82 17.73 5.59 4.41
C THR A 82 16.42 4.81 4.38
N GLU A 83 16.34 3.76 5.19
CA GLU A 83 15.09 3.04 5.39
C GLU A 83 14.25 3.70 6.47
N PHE A 84 13.01 4.01 6.13
CA PHE A 84 12.02 4.54 7.04
C PHE A 84 10.98 3.46 7.29
N ILE A 85 10.86 3.02 8.53
CA ILE A 85 9.95 1.95 8.94
C ILE A 85 8.99 2.51 9.98
N SER A 86 7.70 2.27 9.76
CA SER A 86 6.66 2.60 10.75
C SER A 86 6.91 1.92 12.10
N LYS A 87 6.31 2.45 13.17
CA LYS A 87 6.35 1.82 14.48
C LYS A 87 5.57 0.51 14.50
N ASP A 88 4.34 0.57 13.97
CA ASP A 88 3.35 -0.50 13.95
C ASP A 88 2.90 -0.77 12.50
N SER A 89 2.47 -1.99 12.20
CA SER A 89 1.90 -2.32 10.90
C SER A 89 0.49 -1.74 10.75
N PHE A 90 0.17 -1.28 9.53
CA PHE A 90 -1.15 -0.75 9.20
C PHE A 90 -1.49 -1.01 7.73
N TYR A 91 -2.78 -1.20 7.47
CA TYR A 91 -3.32 -1.23 6.11
C TYR A 91 -3.76 0.17 5.71
N PHE A 92 -3.59 0.54 4.45
CA PHE A 92 -4.12 1.80 3.93
C PHE A 92 -4.53 1.65 2.47
N MET A 93 -5.48 2.49 2.07
CA MET A 93 -5.80 2.70 0.66
C MET A 93 -5.36 4.07 0.20
N HIS A 94 -5.78 5.12 0.90
CA HIS A 94 -5.65 6.51 0.44
C HIS A 94 -4.66 7.30 1.30
N THR A 95 -3.65 7.87 0.64
CA THR A 95 -2.96 9.05 1.11
C THR A 95 -3.90 10.25 1.00
N ILE A 96 -3.84 11.16 1.98
CA ILE A 96 -4.64 12.39 2.00
C ILE A 96 -3.85 13.50 1.31
N ASN A 97 -2.68 13.83 1.84
CA ASN A 97 -1.79 14.84 1.30
C ASN A 97 -0.33 14.55 1.65
N SER A 98 0.60 15.15 0.92
CA SER A 98 2.01 15.20 1.30
C SER A 98 2.63 16.54 0.93
N PHE A 99 3.39 17.11 1.84
CA PHE A 99 4.06 18.40 1.66
C PHE A 99 5.38 18.44 2.42
N GLU A 100 6.19 19.45 2.12
CA GLU A 100 7.50 19.67 2.75
C GLU A 100 7.43 20.92 3.62
N GLU A 101 7.85 20.80 4.88
CA GLU A 101 7.84 21.90 5.86
C GLU A 101 9.02 21.73 6.83
N GLU A 102 9.76 22.81 7.09
CA GLU A 102 10.87 22.84 8.04
C GLU A 102 11.92 21.73 7.87
N GLY A 103 12.19 21.31 6.63
CA GLY A 103 13.16 20.25 6.32
C GLY A 103 12.63 18.83 6.56
N GLN A 104 11.32 18.68 6.80
CA GLN A 104 10.62 17.41 6.95
C GLN A 104 9.64 17.18 5.81
N ILE A 105 9.30 15.91 5.56
CA ILE A 105 8.19 15.52 4.69
C ILE A 105 7.04 15.14 5.61
N VAL A 106 5.91 15.83 5.47
CA VAL A 106 4.65 15.50 6.14
C VAL A 106 3.81 14.66 5.18
N LEU A 107 3.22 13.58 5.69
CA LEU A 107 2.42 12.64 4.91
C LEU A 107 1.20 12.22 5.74
N ASP A 108 0.04 12.67 5.29
CA ASP A 108 -1.24 12.38 5.93
C ASP A 108 -1.86 11.14 5.26
N ILE A 109 -2.27 10.15 6.06
CA ILE A 109 -2.75 8.85 5.56
C ILE A 109 -3.96 8.40 6.38
N ILE A 110 -4.96 7.86 5.69
CA ILE A 110 -6.05 7.12 6.33
C ILE A 110 -5.58 5.68 6.54
N THR A 111 -5.41 5.28 7.79
CA THR A 111 -4.86 3.96 8.16
C THR A 111 -5.91 3.10 8.86
N TYR A 112 -5.72 1.78 8.77
CA TYR A 112 -6.47 0.77 9.49
C TYR A 112 -5.46 -0.13 10.21
N ALA A 113 -5.76 -0.52 11.45
CA ALA A 113 -4.83 -1.33 12.25
C ALA A 113 -4.50 -2.68 11.58
N THR A 114 -5.42 -3.24 10.81
CA THR A 114 -5.22 -4.50 10.09
C THR A 114 -5.93 -4.49 8.74
N ALA A 115 -5.61 -5.47 7.91
CA ALA A 115 -6.29 -5.76 6.65
C ALA A 115 -7.74 -6.24 6.77
N SER A 116 -8.25 -6.51 7.99
CA SER A 116 -9.60 -7.04 8.19
C SER A 116 -10.71 -6.11 7.68
N VAL A 117 -10.40 -4.82 7.49
CA VAL A 117 -11.30 -3.86 6.84
C VAL A 117 -11.77 -4.32 5.45
N LEU A 118 -10.95 -5.10 4.73
CA LEU A 118 -11.35 -5.69 3.45
C LEU A 118 -12.55 -6.63 3.59
N ASP A 119 -12.65 -7.34 4.70
CA ASP A 119 -13.76 -8.27 4.95
C ASP A 119 -15.05 -7.50 5.31
N MET A 120 -14.92 -6.31 5.92
CA MET A 120 -16.07 -5.43 6.12
C MET A 120 -16.70 -4.98 4.79
N TRP A 121 -15.92 -4.89 3.71
CA TRP A 121 -16.41 -4.46 2.40
C TRP A 121 -17.08 -5.56 1.57
N TRP A 122 -17.28 -6.76 2.13
CA TRP A 122 -18.12 -7.76 1.47
C TRP A 122 -19.54 -7.25 1.25
N MET A 123 -20.13 -7.62 0.11
CA MET A 123 -21.47 -7.17 -0.28
C MET A 123 -22.56 -7.59 0.71
N GLU A 124 -22.39 -8.72 1.40
CA GLU A 124 -23.30 -9.13 2.48
C GLU A 124 -23.30 -8.10 3.62
N ASN A 125 -22.12 -7.72 4.11
CA ASN A 125 -21.95 -6.75 5.19
C ASN A 125 -22.46 -5.35 4.80
N LEU A 126 -22.17 -4.92 3.57
CA LEU A 126 -22.61 -3.62 3.07
C LEU A 126 -24.15 -3.53 2.93
N ARG A 127 -24.82 -4.63 2.58
CA ARG A 127 -26.28 -4.66 2.40
C ARG A 127 -27.03 -4.70 3.73
N GLU A 128 -26.42 -5.27 4.77
CA GLU A 128 -27.02 -5.36 6.11
C GLU A 128 -26.82 -4.08 6.94
N ASN A 129 -26.09 -3.06 6.44
CA ASN A 129 -25.74 -1.83 7.17
C ASN A 129 -25.11 -2.11 8.54
N VAL A 130 -24.33 -3.20 8.66
CA VAL A 130 -23.66 -3.56 9.91
C VAL A 130 -22.42 -2.73 10.20
N ILE A 131 -21.91 -1.99 9.20
CA ILE A 131 -20.75 -1.11 9.31
C ILE A 131 -21.17 0.25 9.82
N LYS A 132 -20.63 0.66 10.97
CA LYS A 132 -20.86 1.97 11.58
C LYS A 132 -19.65 2.88 11.39
N PRO A 133 -19.84 4.21 11.36
CA PRO A 133 -18.71 5.15 11.34
C PRO A 133 -17.73 4.95 12.50
N SER A 134 -18.20 4.48 13.65
CA SER A 134 -17.39 4.14 14.83
C SER A 134 -16.45 2.94 14.65
N ASP A 135 -16.66 2.14 13.60
CA ASP A 135 -15.85 0.95 13.33
C ASP A 135 -14.57 1.29 12.57
N PHE A 136 -14.44 2.55 12.13
CA PHE A 136 -13.24 3.10 11.53
C PHE A 136 -12.50 3.99 12.55
N PRO A 137 -11.16 3.97 12.57
CA PRO A 137 -10.35 4.79 13.48
C PRO A 137 -10.46 6.30 13.20
#